data_AF-A0A2G2J4F1-F1
#
_entry.id   AF-A0A2G2J4F1-F1
#
_cell.length_a   1.000
_cell.length_b   1.000
_cell.length_c   1.000
_cell.angle_alpha   90.00
_cell.angle_beta   90.00
_cell.angle_gamma   90.00
#
_symmetry.space_group_name_H-M   'P 1'
#
loop_
_entity.id
_entity.type
_entity.pdbx_description
1 polymer ?
#
loop_
_entity_poly.entity_id
_entity_poly.type
_entity_poly.pdbx_seq_one_letter_code
_entity_poly.pdbx_strand_id
1 'polypeptide(L)'
;MRTLIWILGAGVVFGVGLTVYSFAKTPATIAQAKANMVHGEELYAKNCAACHGADLGGGLAANLADDVWVNAKTASEITAMIKNGNDDLGMPGFGDQLSDSDIADVHIFIKSQAGRQKVTAATEAKSGSTLVETEVWIDGLDAPWALVFTSAHHALLTEKSSGEIFEVIDGKKAEMPVSGVPKVNSKGQGGLLDVAIDPDYAENGWIYISFSHQLENGKDLNMTKVVRAHIKQGRWIDEQTLFEAKLEHYLGTHHHYGSRITFDESGHMFFSVGERGKKDMAQDITRPNGKIHRLMRDGSVPKDNPFLENPKAYPSIFSYGHRNPQGLIYTDGRLWDTEHGPRGGDELNLIKAGANYGWPVISYGINYSGTVLTPYTHMEGMEQPVSQWTPSIAACGLDVVSGEMFKDWDGYLLAGALKFKELRLIALEDGQYVSEQILLKDKGRVRDVTTGPDGAIYVVLNDPGQILRLTPGSGYKGE
;
A
#
# COMPACT_ATOMS: atom_id res chain seq x y z
N MET A 1 61.90 44.45 -11.26
CA MET A 1 61.49 45.53 -12.18
C MET A 1 60.15 45.13 -12.78
N ARG A 2 59.09 45.94 -12.55
CA ARG A 2 57.80 45.98 -13.28
C ARG A 2 56.87 44.76 -13.12
N THR A 3 55.55 44.84 -12.87
CA THR A 3 54.57 45.90 -12.58
C THR A 3 53.31 45.17 -12.10
N LEU A 4 52.63 45.66 -11.05
CA LEU A 4 51.25 45.26 -10.71
C LEU A 4 50.28 45.80 -11.77
N ILE A 5 49.37 44.97 -12.27
CA ILE A 5 48.15 45.43 -12.96
C ILE A 5 46.95 44.70 -12.34
N TRP A 6 46.09 45.50 -11.71
CA TRP A 6 44.71 45.14 -11.36
C TRP A 6 43.86 45.21 -12.63
N ILE A 7 43.06 44.16 -12.90
CA ILE A 7 41.96 44.22 -13.86
C ILE A 7 40.67 43.85 -13.15
N LEU A 8 39.81 44.86 -13.00
CA LEU A 8 38.37 44.73 -12.80
C LEU A 8 37.76 44.08 -14.05
N GLY A 9 37.13 42.92 -13.89
CA GLY A 9 36.40 42.20 -14.93
C GLY A 9 34.94 42.05 -14.53
N ALA A 10 34.05 42.64 -15.33
CA ALA A 10 32.62 42.78 -15.10
C ALA A 10 31.88 41.46 -14.84
N GLY A 11 30.84 41.55 -14.01
CA GLY A 11 29.89 40.48 -13.78
C GLY A 11 29.10 40.15 -15.04
N VAL A 12 28.92 38.86 -15.27
CA VAL A 12 27.89 38.32 -16.17
C VAL A 12 27.07 37.35 -15.32
N VAL A 13 25.93 37.83 -14.84
CA VAL A 13 24.89 37.01 -14.25
C VAL A 13 24.22 36.27 -15.40
N PHE A 14 24.50 34.98 -15.56
CA PHE A 14 23.68 34.11 -16.38
C PHE A 14 22.37 33.83 -15.64
N GLY A 15 21.38 34.69 -15.88
CA GLY A 15 19.98 34.39 -15.59
C GLY A 15 19.49 33.37 -16.61
N VAL A 16 19.44 32.09 -16.22
CA VAL A 16 18.62 31.10 -16.92
C VAL A 16 17.35 30.94 -16.12
N GLY A 17 16.26 31.44 -16.68
CA GLY A 17 14.95 31.45 -16.07
C GLY A 17 14.47 30.04 -15.72
N LEU A 18 14.30 29.79 -14.42
CA LEU A 18 13.49 28.69 -13.94
C LEU A 18 12.03 28.99 -14.31
N THR A 19 11.52 28.29 -15.31
CA THR A 19 10.08 28.22 -15.58
C THR A 19 9.43 27.56 -14.37
N VAL A 20 8.81 28.37 -13.53
CA VAL A 20 7.98 27.93 -12.40
C VAL A 20 6.79 27.17 -12.99
N TYR A 21 6.81 25.84 -12.94
CA TYR A 21 5.61 25.04 -13.14
C TYR A 21 4.67 25.30 -11.94
N SER A 22 3.73 26.21 -12.16
CA SER A 22 2.61 26.47 -11.26
C SER A 22 1.71 25.23 -11.21
N PHE A 23 1.93 24.35 -10.23
CA PHE A 23 0.97 23.32 -9.87
C PHE A 23 -0.04 23.90 -8.86
N ALA A 24 -0.93 24.72 -9.38
CA ALA A 24 -2.12 25.15 -8.67
C ALA A 24 -3.31 25.17 -9.64
N LYS A 25 -3.98 24.02 -9.79
CA LYS A 25 -5.40 24.00 -10.17
C LYS A 25 -6.19 23.01 -9.30
N THR A 26 -7.18 23.60 -8.65
CA THR A 26 -8.12 23.17 -7.61
C THR A 26 -9.26 22.25 -8.16
N PRO A 27 -10.14 21.68 -7.31
CA PRO A 27 -11.03 20.51 -7.57
C PRO A 27 -12.14 20.62 -8.65
N ALA A 28 -12.11 21.64 -9.51
CA ALA A 28 -12.99 21.73 -10.68
C ALA A 28 -12.61 20.72 -11.80
N THR A 29 -11.50 20.00 -11.65
CA THR A 29 -10.88 19.16 -12.69
C THR A 29 -11.38 17.71 -12.71
N ILE A 30 -11.80 17.11 -11.59
CA ILE A 30 -12.20 15.69 -11.57
C ILE A 30 -13.57 15.46 -12.21
N ALA A 31 -14.54 16.35 -11.95
CA ALA A 31 -15.88 16.25 -12.53
C ALA A 31 -15.84 16.48 -14.06
N GLN A 32 -15.07 17.47 -14.50
CA GLN A 32 -14.87 17.72 -15.93
C GLN A 32 -14.08 16.58 -16.59
N ALA A 33 -12.99 16.11 -15.98
CA ALA A 33 -12.22 14.97 -16.50
C ALA A 33 -13.07 13.70 -16.62
N LYS A 34 -13.99 13.47 -15.67
CA LYS A 34 -14.96 12.37 -15.73
C LYS A 34 -15.96 12.55 -16.88
N ALA A 35 -16.53 13.74 -17.04
CA ALA A 35 -17.47 14.01 -18.13
C ALA A 35 -16.79 13.82 -19.49
N ASN A 36 -15.58 14.35 -19.63
CA ASN A 36 -14.74 14.20 -20.81
C ASN A 36 -14.39 12.73 -21.10
N MET A 37 -14.09 11.92 -20.08
CA MET A 37 -13.82 10.49 -20.30
C MET A 37 -15.07 9.73 -20.76
N VAL A 38 -16.21 9.90 -20.10
CA VAL A 38 -17.46 9.21 -20.50
C VAL A 38 -17.86 9.62 -21.91
N HIS A 39 -17.76 10.92 -22.20
CA HIS A 39 -17.99 11.43 -23.55
C HIS A 39 -17.00 10.84 -24.56
N GLY A 40 -15.71 10.76 -24.21
CA GLY A 40 -14.68 10.14 -25.02
C GLY A 40 -14.91 8.64 -25.28
N GLU A 41 -15.39 7.89 -24.29
CA GLU A 41 -15.78 6.48 -24.41
C GLU A 41 -16.96 6.31 -25.37
N GLU A 42 -18.01 7.13 -25.23
CA GLU A 42 -19.17 7.13 -26.13
C GLU A 42 -18.77 7.45 -27.58
N LEU A 43 -17.92 8.45 -27.75
CA LEU A 43 -17.38 8.84 -29.05
C LEU A 43 -16.47 7.76 -29.63
N TYR A 44 -15.63 7.11 -28.81
CA TYR A 44 -14.80 5.98 -29.24
C TYR A 44 -15.66 4.81 -29.69
N ALA A 45 -16.66 4.41 -28.90
CA ALA A 45 -17.57 3.32 -29.21
C ALA A 45 -18.29 3.56 -30.54
N LYS A 46 -18.65 4.82 -30.83
CA LYS A 46 -19.36 5.21 -32.04
C LYS A 46 -18.45 5.29 -33.27
N ASN A 47 -17.23 5.80 -33.14
CA ASN A 47 -16.42 6.21 -34.29
C ASN A 47 -15.16 5.35 -34.51
N CYS A 48 -14.64 4.71 -33.46
CA CYS A 48 -13.31 4.09 -33.49
C CYS A 48 -13.36 2.57 -33.24
N ALA A 49 -14.31 2.09 -32.44
CA ALA A 49 -14.39 0.69 -32.01
C ALA A 49 -14.58 -0.32 -33.16
N ALA A 50 -15.16 0.09 -34.28
CA ALA A 50 -15.33 -0.76 -35.46
C ALA A 50 -13.98 -1.21 -36.06
N CYS A 51 -12.93 -0.40 -35.93
CA CYS A 51 -11.59 -0.72 -36.45
C CYS A 51 -10.64 -1.21 -35.34
N HIS A 52 -10.71 -0.58 -34.17
CA HIS A 52 -9.78 -0.79 -33.05
C HIS A 52 -10.29 -1.75 -31.96
N GLY A 53 -11.48 -2.32 -32.15
CA GLY A 53 -12.11 -3.22 -31.17
C GLY A 53 -12.82 -2.45 -30.05
N ALA A 54 -13.88 -3.05 -29.51
CA ALA A 54 -14.64 -2.45 -28.40
C ALA A 54 -13.84 -2.36 -27.09
N ASP A 55 -12.84 -3.23 -26.94
CA ASP A 55 -11.90 -3.29 -25.81
C ASP A 55 -10.55 -2.62 -26.12
N LEU A 56 -10.44 -1.92 -27.26
CA LEU A 56 -9.21 -1.31 -27.76
C LEU A 56 -8.11 -2.32 -28.12
N GLY A 57 -8.41 -3.63 -28.10
CA GLY A 57 -7.46 -4.71 -28.37
C GLY A 57 -7.01 -4.82 -29.83
N GLY A 58 -7.53 -3.97 -30.72
CA GLY A 58 -7.23 -3.95 -32.15
C GLY A 58 -8.17 -4.81 -33.00
N GLY A 59 -7.77 -5.07 -34.24
CA GLY A 59 -8.53 -5.88 -35.20
C GLY A 59 -8.18 -5.52 -36.64
N LEU A 60 -9.02 -4.71 -37.27
CA LEU A 60 -8.76 -4.13 -38.60
C LEU A 60 -7.70 -3.02 -38.54
N ALA A 61 -7.56 -2.38 -37.39
CA ALA A 61 -6.53 -1.38 -37.09
C ALA A 61 -5.72 -1.77 -35.84
N ALA A 62 -4.71 -0.96 -35.53
CA ALA A 62 -3.77 -1.22 -34.44
C ALA A 62 -4.44 -1.36 -33.07
N ASN A 63 -3.82 -2.14 -32.20
CA ASN A 63 -4.17 -2.20 -30.78
C ASN A 63 -3.87 -0.85 -30.12
N LEU A 64 -4.82 -0.33 -29.35
CA LEU A 64 -4.70 0.94 -28.63
C LEU A 64 -4.69 0.74 -27.11
N ALA A 65 -4.86 -0.49 -26.62
CA ALA A 65 -4.77 -0.87 -25.22
C ALA A 65 -3.33 -1.23 -24.78
N ASP A 66 -2.43 -1.50 -25.71
CA ASP A 66 -1.01 -1.75 -25.42
C ASP A 66 -0.16 -0.47 -25.46
N ASP A 67 1.11 -0.58 -25.07
CA ASP A 67 2.07 0.53 -25.06
C ASP A 67 2.91 0.63 -26.36
N VAL A 68 2.51 -0.06 -27.43
CA VAL A 68 3.27 -0.13 -28.69
C VAL A 68 2.74 0.88 -29.71
N TRP A 69 3.08 2.14 -29.48
CA TRP A 69 2.65 3.27 -30.31
C TRP A 69 3.74 3.68 -31.32
N VAL A 70 3.66 3.13 -32.54
CA VAL A 70 4.71 3.33 -33.56
C VAL A 70 4.53 4.65 -34.34
N ASN A 71 3.28 5.06 -34.60
CA ASN A 71 2.96 6.14 -35.54
C ASN A 71 2.59 7.48 -34.88
N ALA A 72 2.25 7.49 -33.59
CA ALA A 72 1.95 8.69 -32.81
C ALA A 72 2.24 8.43 -31.33
N LYS A 73 3.12 9.21 -30.70
CA LYS A 73 3.61 8.93 -29.34
C LYS A 73 3.16 9.99 -28.34
N THR A 74 3.03 11.23 -28.78
CA THR A 74 2.62 12.37 -27.97
C THR A 74 1.13 12.65 -28.09
N ALA A 75 0.57 13.32 -27.09
CA ALA A 75 -0.83 13.76 -27.09
C ALA A 75 -1.19 14.57 -28.36
N SER A 76 -0.30 15.48 -28.77
CA SER A 76 -0.48 16.31 -29.97
C SER A 76 -0.47 15.48 -31.26
N GLU A 77 0.40 14.46 -31.34
CA GLU A 77 0.45 13.56 -32.50
C GLU A 77 -0.79 12.68 -32.58
N ILE A 78 -1.26 12.15 -31.45
CA ILE A 78 -2.47 11.32 -31.39
C ILE A 78 -3.71 12.14 -31.76
N THR A 79 -3.86 13.34 -31.20
CA THR A 79 -4.94 14.28 -31.57
C THR A 79 -4.88 14.65 -33.05
N ALA A 80 -3.68 14.95 -33.59
CA ALA A 80 -3.52 15.27 -35.00
C ALA A 80 -3.86 14.07 -35.91
N MET A 81 -3.51 12.86 -35.49
CA MET A 81 -3.81 11.63 -36.22
C MET A 81 -5.31 11.32 -36.22
N ILE A 82 -6.01 11.50 -35.10
CA ILE A 82 -7.48 11.35 -35.06
C ILE A 82 -8.14 12.43 -35.94
N LYS A 83 -7.64 13.67 -35.90
CA LYS A 83 -8.21 14.78 -36.64
C LYS A 83 -8.04 14.62 -38.15
N ASN A 84 -6.82 14.35 -38.60
CA ASN A 84 -6.45 14.38 -40.00
C ASN A 84 -6.46 13.00 -40.67
N GLY A 85 -6.49 11.92 -39.88
CA GLY A 85 -6.32 10.57 -40.37
C GLY A 85 -4.88 10.26 -40.74
N ASN A 86 -4.68 9.10 -41.34
CA ASN A 86 -3.43 8.67 -41.94
C ASN A 86 -3.74 7.75 -43.13
N ASP A 87 -3.60 8.28 -44.34
CA ASP A 87 -3.92 7.58 -45.59
C ASP A 87 -3.04 6.34 -45.81
N ASP A 88 -1.76 6.39 -45.40
CA ASP A 88 -0.83 5.26 -45.51
C ASP A 88 -1.25 4.07 -44.62
N LEU A 89 -2.00 4.34 -43.56
CA LEU A 89 -2.55 3.34 -42.64
C LEU A 89 -4.03 3.03 -42.92
N GLY A 90 -4.63 3.64 -43.93
CA GLY A 90 -6.08 3.55 -44.19
C GLY A 90 -6.94 4.09 -43.04
N MET A 91 -6.39 4.95 -42.19
CA MET A 91 -7.11 5.56 -41.08
C MET A 91 -7.80 6.84 -41.56
N PRO A 92 -9.15 6.91 -41.58
CA PRO A 92 -9.85 8.13 -41.97
C PRO A 92 -9.63 9.24 -40.94
N GLY A 93 -9.67 10.50 -41.39
CA GLY A 93 -9.69 11.66 -40.52
C GLY A 93 -11.09 11.94 -39.98
N PHE A 94 -11.18 12.29 -38.70
CA PHE A 94 -12.44 12.56 -38.01
C PHE A 94 -12.68 14.05 -37.74
N GLY A 95 -11.81 14.95 -38.22
CA GLY A 95 -11.89 16.40 -37.96
C GLY A 95 -13.15 17.09 -38.50
N ASP A 96 -13.85 16.48 -39.47
CA ASP A 96 -15.14 16.97 -39.97
C ASP A 96 -16.34 16.49 -39.13
N GLN A 97 -16.13 15.48 -38.28
CA GLN A 97 -17.18 14.82 -37.49
C GLN A 97 -17.05 15.07 -35.99
N LEU A 98 -15.84 15.32 -35.51
CA LEU A 98 -15.50 15.53 -34.11
C LEU A 98 -14.83 16.90 -33.95
N SER A 99 -15.28 17.66 -32.95
CA SER A 99 -14.61 18.91 -32.56
C SER A 99 -13.24 18.63 -31.92
N ASP A 100 -12.39 19.65 -31.80
CA ASP A 100 -11.09 19.50 -31.11
C ASP A 100 -11.25 19.08 -29.65
N SER A 101 -12.36 19.45 -29.00
CA SER A 101 -12.69 19.00 -27.65
C SER A 101 -13.09 17.52 -27.63
N ASP A 102 -13.88 17.08 -28.62
CA ASP A 102 -14.31 15.68 -28.74
C ASP A 102 -13.10 14.75 -28.99
N ILE A 103 -12.17 15.19 -29.83
CA ILE A 103 -10.93 14.45 -30.11
C ILE A 103 -10.05 14.40 -28.86
N ALA A 104 -9.98 15.49 -28.08
CA ALA A 104 -9.26 15.49 -26.82
C ALA A 104 -9.89 14.50 -25.81
N ASP A 105 -11.21 14.43 -25.76
CA ASP A 105 -11.95 13.50 -24.90
C ASP A 105 -11.73 12.03 -25.31
N VAL A 106 -11.77 11.73 -26.62
CA VAL A 106 -11.43 10.40 -27.17
C VAL A 106 -9.98 10.02 -26.85
N HIS A 107 -9.04 10.95 -26.99
CA HIS A 107 -7.64 10.71 -26.64
C HIS A 107 -7.47 10.44 -25.13
N ILE A 108 -8.17 11.19 -24.26
CA ILE A 108 -8.19 10.94 -22.82
C ILE A 108 -8.69 9.52 -22.52
N PHE A 109 -9.77 9.09 -23.18
CA PHE A 109 -10.29 7.73 -23.03
C PHE A 109 -9.26 6.68 -23.49
N ILE A 110 -8.69 6.81 -24.68
CA ILE A 110 -7.71 5.84 -25.21
C ILE A 110 -6.47 5.74 -24.29
N LYS A 111 -5.93 6.88 -23.83
CA LYS A 111 -4.82 6.88 -22.87
C LYS A 111 -5.18 6.27 -21.53
N SER A 112 -6.44 6.41 -21.10
CA SER A 112 -6.94 5.72 -19.91
C SER A 112 -7.03 4.20 -20.07
N GLN A 113 -6.71 3.64 -21.25
CA GLN A 113 -6.72 2.21 -21.56
C GLN A 113 -5.34 1.70 -22.01
N ALA A 114 -4.47 2.56 -22.54
CA ALA A 114 -3.10 2.21 -22.94
C ALA A 114 -2.26 1.74 -21.73
N GLY A 115 -1.56 0.62 -21.86
CA GLY A 115 -0.71 0.06 -20.80
C GLY A 115 -1.50 -0.66 -19.70
N ARG A 116 -2.76 -1.02 -19.97
CA ARG A 116 -3.60 -1.79 -19.05
C ARG A 116 -2.99 -3.18 -18.85
N GLN A 117 -2.06 -3.29 -17.91
CA GLN A 117 -1.72 -4.57 -17.31
C GLN A 117 -3.01 -5.09 -16.70
N LYS A 118 -3.51 -6.23 -17.19
CA LYS A 118 -4.79 -6.78 -16.75
C LYS A 118 -4.62 -7.26 -15.31
N VAL A 119 -4.80 -6.37 -14.34
CA VAL A 119 -4.80 -6.73 -12.92
C VAL A 119 -5.95 -7.70 -12.71
N THR A 120 -5.60 -8.92 -12.32
CA THR A 120 -6.59 -9.95 -12.05
C THR A 120 -7.37 -9.55 -10.80
N ALA A 121 -8.67 -9.32 -10.96
CA ALA A 121 -9.55 -9.10 -9.82
C ALA A 121 -9.74 -10.44 -9.10
N ALA A 122 -9.43 -10.47 -7.82
CA ALA A 122 -9.65 -11.63 -6.96
C ALA A 122 -11.15 -11.73 -6.59
N THR A 123 -12.00 -12.15 -7.54
CA THR A 123 -13.46 -12.19 -7.37
C THR A 123 -14.03 -13.59 -7.10
N GLU A 124 -13.26 -14.66 -7.28
CA GLU A 124 -13.76 -16.05 -7.26
C GLU A 124 -12.93 -17.03 -6.41
N ALA A 125 -12.47 -16.60 -5.23
CA ALA A 125 -11.80 -17.55 -4.33
C ALA A 125 -12.73 -18.68 -3.91
N LYS A 126 -12.24 -19.91 -4.04
CA LYS A 126 -12.94 -21.10 -3.57
C LYS A 126 -12.77 -21.23 -2.07
N SER A 127 -13.84 -21.68 -1.40
CA SER A 127 -13.77 -22.06 0.01
C SER A 127 -12.95 -23.34 0.18
N GLY A 128 -11.88 -23.26 0.95
CA GLY A 128 -11.02 -24.37 1.36
C GLY A 128 -11.28 -24.78 2.81
N SER A 129 -12.53 -24.72 3.29
CA SER A 129 -12.85 -24.90 4.72
C SER A 129 -12.49 -26.27 5.30
N THR A 130 -12.18 -27.28 4.47
CA THR A 130 -11.67 -28.59 4.91
C THR A 130 -10.14 -28.67 4.93
N LEU A 131 -9.43 -27.66 4.40
CA LEU A 131 -7.97 -27.63 4.31
C LEU A 131 -7.30 -27.32 5.67
N VAL A 132 -8.03 -26.70 6.59
CA VAL A 132 -7.52 -26.37 7.92
C VAL A 132 -8.48 -26.85 9.01
N GLU A 133 -7.92 -27.30 10.11
CA GLU A 133 -8.59 -27.40 11.41
C GLU A 133 -8.33 -26.14 12.21
N THR A 134 -9.30 -25.72 13.02
CA THR A 134 -9.26 -24.45 13.75
C THR A 134 -9.49 -24.71 15.23
N GLU A 135 -8.59 -24.21 16.07
CA GLU A 135 -8.77 -24.15 17.52
C GLU A 135 -8.70 -22.70 18.02
N VAL A 136 -9.44 -22.39 19.08
CA VAL A 136 -9.29 -21.11 19.79
C VAL A 136 -8.07 -21.24 20.71
N TRP A 137 -7.01 -20.51 20.38
CA TRP A 137 -5.76 -20.51 21.15
C TRP A 137 -5.84 -19.57 22.35
N ILE A 138 -6.35 -18.35 22.12
CA ILE A 138 -6.59 -17.34 23.17
C ILE A 138 -7.95 -16.71 22.94
N ASP A 139 -8.69 -16.50 24.03
CA ASP A 139 -10.01 -15.88 24.05
C ASP A 139 -10.05 -14.66 24.98
N GLY A 140 -11.10 -13.84 24.86
CA GLY A 140 -11.35 -12.71 25.75
C GLY A 140 -10.37 -11.54 25.57
N LEU A 141 -9.93 -11.28 24.34
CA LEU A 141 -9.03 -10.17 24.01
C LEU A 141 -9.79 -8.87 23.74
N ASP A 142 -9.23 -7.73 24.12
CA ASP A 142 -9.80 -6.41 23.83
C ASP A 142 -9.19 -5.82 22.55
N ALA A 143 -9.90 -6.01 21.43
CA ALA A 143 -9.51 -5.51 20.12
C ALA A 143 -8.01 -5.76 19.80
N PRO A 144 -7.56 -7.04 19.80
CA PRO A 144 -6.17 -7.37 19.53
C PRO A 144 -5.74 -6.81 18.16
N TRP A 145 -4.46 -6.51 17.98
CA TRP A 145 -3.97 -5.91 16.74
C TRP A 145 -2.84 -6.68 16.08
N ALA A 146 -1.79 -7.03 16.81
CA ALA A 146 -0.67 -7.82 16.32
C ALA A 146 -0.23 -8.87 17.33
N LEU A 147 0.31 -9.98 16.82
CA LEU A 147 0.94 -11.06 17.55
C LEU A 147 2.31 -11.31 16.93
N VAL A 148 3.37 -11.35 17.75
CA VAL A 148 4.70 -11.77 17.29
C VAL A 148 5.30 -12.79 18.25
N PHE A 149 5.78 -13.91 17.71
CA PHE A 149 6.49 -14.92 18.49
C PHE A 149 7.93 -14.47 18.72
N THR A 150 8.38 -14.50 19.97
CA THR A 150 9.78 -14.25 20.32
C THR A 150 10.56 -15.51 20.65
N SER A 151 9.86 -16.64 20.79
CA SER A 151 10.40 -18.00 20.91
C SER A 151 9.29 -19.03 20.67
N ALA A 152 9.62 -20.32 20.73
CA ALA A 152 8.64 -21.41 20.62
C ALA A 152 7.49 -21.34 21.67
N HIS A 153 7.74 -20.74 22.83
CA HIS A 153 6.82 -20.73 23.97
C HIS A 153 6.38 -19.32 24.39
N HIS A 154 6.90 -18.28 23.74
CA HIS A 154 6.68 -16.90 24.14
C HIS A 154 6.32 -16.03 22.93
N ALA A 155 5.29 -15.19 23.09
CA ALA A 155 4.87 -14.19 22.12
C ALA A 155 4.50 -12.87 22.80
N LEU A 156 4.44 -11.80 22.02
CA LEU A 156 3.91 -10.50 22.43
C LEU A 156 2.64 -10.21 21.65
N LEU A 157 1.63 -9.70 22.36
CA LEU A 157 0.32 -9.34 21.82
C LEU A 157 0.04 -7.87 22.10
N THR A 158 -0.42 -7.12 21.10
CA THR A 158 -0.95 -5.77 21.30
C THR A 158 -2.47 -5.77 21.36
N GLU A 159 -3.02 -5.02 22.31
CA GLU A 159 -4.45 -4.70 22.38
C GLU A 159 -4.66 -3.22 22.04
N LYS A 160 -5.40 -2.95 20.95
CA LYS A 160 -5.50 -1.60 20.37
C LYS A 160 -6.23 -0.63 21.28
N SER A 161 -7.30 -1.09 21.92
CA SER A 161 -8.19 -0.25 22.71
C SER A 161 -7.53 0.20 24.01
N SER A 162 -6.98 -0.74 24.77
CA SER A 162 -6.26 -0.48 26.03
C SER A 162 -4.92 0.22 25.80
N GLY A 163 -4.28 -0.01 24.65
CA GLY A 163 -2.95 0.52 24.36
C GLY A 163 -1.84 -0.25 25.05
N GLU A 164 -2.08 -1.54 25.33
CA GLU A 164 -1.22 -2.38 26.16
C GLU A 164 -0.55 -3.49 25.35
N ILE A 165 0.65 -3.89 25.80
CA ILE A 165 1.33 -5.09 25.34
C ILE A 165 1.17 -6.16 26.42
N PHE A 166 0.84 -7.38 26.02
CA PHE A 166 0.81 -8.55 26.89
C PHE A 166 1.84 -9.57 26.45
N GLU A 167 2.57 -10.14 27.41
CA GLU A 167 3.32 -11.38 27.22
C GLU A 167 2.33 -12.55 27.12
N VAL A 168 2.60 -13.48 26.20
CA VAL A 168 1.84 -14.71 26.02
C VAL A 168 2.80 -15.87 26.21
N ILE A 169 2.56 -16.73 27.20
CA ILE A 169 3.38 -17.89 27.52
C ILE A 169 2.56 -19.15 27.31
N ASP A 170 2.98 -20.03 26.41
CA ASP A 170 2.29 -21.29 26.10
C ASP A 170 0.79 -21.11 25.83
N GLY A 171 0.44 -20.08 25.06
CA GLY A 171 -0.96 -19.74 24.73
C GLY A 171 -1.76 -19.12 25.87
N LYS A 172 -1.11 -18.65 26.94
CA LYS A 172 -1.77 -17.95 28.04
C LYS A 172 -1.32 -16.49 28.06
N LYS A 173 -2.26 -15.58 27.87
CA LYS A 173 -2.04 -14.14 28.07
C LYS A 173 -1.72 -13.87 29.55
N ALA A 174 -0.68 -13.09 29.81
CA ALA A 174 -0.36 -12.63 31.16
C ALA A 174 -1.51 -11.81 31.75
N GLU A 175 -1.72 -11.90 33.07
CA GLU A 175 -2.77 -11.14 33.76
C GLU A 175 -2.48 -9.63 33.78
N MET A 176 -1.21 -9.27 33.88
CA MET A 176 -0.75 -7.88 33.91
C MET A 176 -0.08 -7.52 32.57
N PRO A 177 -0.38 -6.35 32.01
CA PRO A 177 0.32 -5.87 30.83
C PRO A 177 1.76 -5.50 31.15
N VAL A 178 2.58 -5.44 30.10
CA VAL A 178 3.93 -4.88 30.16
C VAL A 178 3.83 -3.43 30.61
N SER A 179 4.47 -3.10 31.71
CA SER A 179 4.45 -1.74 32.26
C SER A 179 5.41 -0.81 31.53
N GLY A 180 5.09 0.47 31.49
CA GLY A 180 5.96 1.51 30.90
C GLY A 180 5.85 1.67 29.38
N VAL A 181 4.94 0.94 28.73
CA VAL A 181 4.62 1.14 27.30
C VAL A 181 4.13 2.59 27.07
N PRO A 182 4.54 3.25 25.97
CA PRO A 182 4.13 4.63 25.66
C PRO A 182 2.62 4.83 25.66
N LYS A 183 2.20 6.03 26.06
CA LYS A 183 0.80 6.44 25.92
C LYS A 183 0.44 6.54 24.44
N VAL A 184 -0.72 5.99 24.10
CA VAL A 184 -1.28 5.99 22.74
C VAL A 184 -2.61 6.72 22.71
N ASN A 185 -3.05 7.16 21.54
CA ASN A 185 -4.40 7.71 21.35
C ASN A 185 -5.34 6.68 20.70
N SER A 186 -6.07 5.94 21.53
CA SER A 186 -7.03 4.91 21.14
C SER A 186 -8.38 5.50 20.67
N LYS A 187 -8.36 6.23 19.56
CA LYS A 187 -9.57 6.76 18.90
C LYS A 187 -9.69 6.28 17.45
N GLY A 188 -10.90 5.91 17.04
CA GLY A 188 -11.16 5.44 15.68
C GLY A 188 -10.31 4.20 15.34
N GLN A 189 -9.50 4.31 14.28
CA GLN A 189 -8.56 3.27 13.88
C GLN A 189 -7.21 3.34 14.61
N GLY A 190 -6.98 4.38 15.44
CA GLY A 190 -5.77 4.51 16.26
C GLY A 190 -5.80 3.64 17.52
N GLY A 191 -4.63 3.54 18.14
CA GLY A 191 -4.33 2.82 19.37
C GLY A 191 -2.85 2.43 19.40
N LEU A 192 -2.52 1.45 20.23
CA LEU A 192 -1.32 0.65 20.03
C LEU A 192 -1.57 -0.32 18.87
N LEU A 193 -0.68 -0.35 17.90
CA LEU A 193 -0.91 -1.06 16.64
C LEU A 193 0.09 -2.22 16.56
N ASP A 194 1.16 -2.06 15.81
CA ASP A 194 2.03 -3.18 15.52
C ASP A 194 3.03 -3.45 16.65
N VAL A 195 3.42 -4.72 16.76
CA VAL A 195 4.58 -5.16 17.53
C VAL A 195 5.40 -6.09 16.64
N ALA A 196 6.68 -5.80 16.51
CA ALA A 196 7.61 -6.61 15.74
C ALA A 196 8.89 -6.82 16.55
N ILE A 197 9.63 -7.88 16.25
CA ILE A 197 10.93 -8.14 16.86
C ILE A 197 12.03 -7.97 15.83
N ASP A 198 13.20 -7.59 16.31
CA ASP A 198 14.41 -7.54 15.49
C ASP A 198 14.73 -8.90 14.86
N PRO A 199 15.25 -8.98 13.62
CA PRO A 199 15.73 -10.25 13.06
C PRO A 199 16.77 -10.94 13.95
N ASP A 200 17.58 -10.18 14.70
CA ASP A 200 18.58 -10.71 15.64
C ASP A 200 18.06 -10.66 17.10
N TYR A 201 16.74 -10.77 17.31
CA TYR A 201 16.11 -10.62 18.63
C TYR A 201 16.70 -11.56 19.69
N ALA A 202 17.05 -12.80 19.31
CA ALA A 202 17.66 -13.76 20.22
C ALA A 202 19.00 -13.27 20.82
N GLU A 203 19.69 -12.36 20.11
CA GLU A 203 20.96 -11.79 20.53
C GLU A 203 20.77 -10.42 21.19
N ASN A 204 19.91 -9.57 20.62
CA ASN A 204 19.85 -8.15 20.97
C ASN A 204 18.58 -7.74 21.76
N GLY A 205 17.53 -8.56 21.75
CA GLY A 205 16.26 -8.35 22.46
C GLY A 205 15.43 -7.14 22.02
N TRP A 206 15.71 -6.52 20.87
CA TRP A 206 14.99 -5.32 20.43
C TRP A 206 13.57 -5.62 19.96
N ILE A 207 12.62 -4.88 20.52
CA ILE A 207 11.19 -4.94 20.19
C ILE A 207 10.79 -3.59 19.62
N TYR A 208 10.07 -3.60 18.52
CA TYR A 208 9.61 -2.43 17.80
C TYR A 208 8.10 -2.32 17.94
N ILE A 209 7.60 -1.11 18.19
CA ILE A 209 6.16 -0.85 18.17
C ILE A 209 5.83 0.38 17.33
N SER A 210 4.64 0.34 16.74
CA SER A 210 4.03 1.49 16.08
C SER A 210 2.68 1.80 16.72
N PHE A 211 2.37 3.09 16.83
CA PHE A 211 1.14 3.54 17.50
C PHE A 211 0.68 4.90 17.03
N SER A 212 -0.58 5.22 17.31
CA SER A 212 -1.12 6.58 17.15
C SER A 212 -0.62 7.49 18.28
N HIS A 213 0.40 8.29 17.98
CA HIS A 213 0.94 9.29 18.88
C HIS A 213 0.11 10.57 18.80
N GLN A 214 -0.32 11.07 19.96
CA GLN A 214 -0.94 12.37 20.13
C GLN A 214 0.03 13.32 20.82
N LEU A 215 0.10 14.55 20.34
CA LEU A 215 0.95 15.58 20.94
C LEU A 215 0.42 16.02 22.31
N GLU A 216 1.32 16.19 23.27
CA GLU A 216 1.03 16.69 24.62
C GLU A 216 0.83 18.23 24.67
N ASN A 217 0.16 18.80 23.66
CA ASN A 217 -0.12 20.23 23.56
C ASN A 217 -1.61 20.58 23.70
N GLY A 218 -2.42 19.59 24.14
CA GLY A 218 -3.86 19.72 24.34
C GLY A 218 -4.70 19.72 23.05
N LYS A 219 -4.08 19.63 21.86
CA LYS A 219 -4.80 19.51 20.59
C LYS A 219 -5.03 18.03 20.24
N ASP A 220 -6.16 17.73 19.62
CA ASP A 220 -6.41 16.40 19.02
C ASP A 220 -5.70 16.32 17.67
N LEU A 221 -4.38 16.17 17.71
CA LEU A 221 -3.48 16.09 16.56
C LEU A 221 -2.63 14.84 16.70
N ASN A 222 -2.69 13.97 15.70
CA ASN A 222 -2.19 12.60 15.78
C ASN A 222 -1.30 12.25 14.58
N MET A 223 -0.31 11.37 14.78
CA MET A 223 0.49 10.69 13.75
C MET A 223 0.89 9.29 14.18
N THR A 224 1.25 8.45 13.21
CA THR A 224 1.97 7.21 13.49
C THR A 224 3.36 7.58 14.02
N LYS A 225 3.75 6.97 15.15
CA LYS A 225 5.10 7.04 15.73
C LYS A 225 5.65 5.62 15.82
N VAL A 226 6.95 5.48 15.66
CA VAL A 226 7.65 4.19 15.77
C VAL A 226 8.80 4.32 16.75
N VAL A 227 8.88 3.37 17.67
CA VAL A 227 9.93 3.28 18.68
C VAL A 227 10.42 1.84 18.79
N ARG A 228 11.58 1.64 19.41
CA ARG A 228 12.04 0.33 19.88
C ARG A 228 12.45 0.37 21.34
N ALA A 229 12.44 -0.78 22.00
CA ALA A 229 12.85 -0.93 23.39
C ALA A 229 13.20 -2.38 23.71
N HIS A 230 13.53 -2.64 24.98
CA HIS A 230 13.59 -3.97 25.56
C HIS A 230 12.44 -4.18 26.52
N ILE A 231 12.01 -5.44 26.67
CA ILE A 231 11.18 -5.87 27.80
C ILE A 231 12.05 -6.64 28.78
N LYS A 232 12.19 -6.15 30.01
CA LYS A 232 12.88 -6.86 31.10
C LYS A 232 11.99 -6.94 32.32
N GLN A 233 11.68 -8.16 32.75
CA GLN A 233 10.82 -8.44 33.90
C GLN A 233 9.45 -7.76 33.79
N GLY A 234 8.79 -7.86 32.62
CA GLY A 234 7.49 -7.24 32.36
C GLY A 234 7.51 -5.70 32.29
N ARG A 235 8.68 -5.10 32.01
CA ARG A 235 8.83 -3.64 31.90
C ARG A 235 9.47 -3.24 30.58
N TRP A 236 8.84 -2.30 29.90
CA TRP A 236 9.34 -1.59 28.74
C TRP A 236 10.42 -0.59 29.17
N ILE A 237 11.65 -0.77 28.69
CA ILE A 237 12.82 0.00 29.09
C ILE A 237 13.75 0.29 27.90
N ASP A 238 14.70 1.20 28.08
CA ASP A 238 15.74 1.50 27.09
C ASP A 238 15.14 1.99 25.73
N GLU A 239 14.01 2.70 25.78
CA GLU A 239 13.27 3.15 24.59
C GLU A 239 14.09 4.12 23.71
N GLN A 240 13.98 3.91 22.40
CA GLN A 240 14.54 4.77 21.36
C GLN A 240 13.46 5.10 20.33
N THR A 241 13.27 6.39 20.04
CA THR A 241 12.41 6.83 18.94
C THR A 241 13.10 6.63 17.60
N LEU A 242 12.43 5.91 16.69
CA LEU A 242 12.94 5.61 15.35
C LEU A 242 12.31 6.52 14.30
N PHE A 243 11.01 6.77 14.44
CA PHE A 243 10.27 7.67 13.57
C PHE A 243 9.30 8.53 14.37
N GLU A 244 9.44 9.84 14.24
CA GLU A 244 8.46 10.81 14.72
C GLU A 244 8.33 11.93 13.70
N ALA A 245 7.11 12.14 13.21
CA ALA A 245 6.83 13.20 12.25
C ALA A 245 7.07 14.59 12.86
N LYS A 246 7.38 15.58 12.03
CA LYS A 246 7.39 16.99 12.47
C LYS A 246 5.98 17.42 12.87
N LEU A 247 5.89 18.34 13.83
CA LEU A 247 4.65 18.88 14.38
C LEU A 247 3.62 19.31 13.30
N GLU A 248 4.09 19.95 12.23
CA GLU A 248 3.26 20.44 11.12
C GLU A 248 2.60 19.33 10.26
N HIS A 249 3.03 18.07 10.43
CA HIS A 249 2.43 16.92 9.75
C HIS A 249 1.37 16.22 10.59
N TYR A 250 1.16 16.62 11.85
CA TYR A 250 0.10 16.03 12.67
C TYR A 250 -1.29 16.50 12.24
N LEU A 251 -2.24 15.56 12.24
CA LEU A 251 -3.60 15.76 11.74
C LEU A 251 -4.64 15.34 12.78
N GLY A 252 -5.77 16.05 12.81
CA GLY A 252 -6.89 15.75 13.71
C GLY A 252 -7.85 14.68 13.23
N THR A 253 -7.41 13.81 12.31
CA THR A 253 -8.17 12.65 11.85
C THR A 253 -7.82 11.40 12.67
N HIS A 254 -8.73 10.43 12.72
CA HIS A 254 -8.56 9.19 13.51
C HIS A 254 -8.62 7.92 12.64
N HIS A 255 -8.26 8.02 11.37
CA HIS A 255 -8.24 6.91 10.42
C HIS A 255 -6.95 6.91 9.60
N HIS A 256 -6.68 5.76 8.98
CA HIS A 256 -5.61 5.45 8.03
C HIS A 256 -4.19 5.65 8.58
N TYR A 257 -3.89 5.04 9.74
CA TYR A 257 -2.57 5.10 10.35
C TYR A 257 -1.53 4.20 9.68
N GLY A 258 -1.96 3.23 8.87
CA GLY A 258 -1.13 2.12 8.42
C GLY A 258 -0.53 1.33 9.58
N SER A 259 0.78 1.50 9.79
CA SER A 259 1.57 1.17 10.99
C SER A 259 2.28 -0.19 11.01
N ARG A 260 2.10 -1.05 10.01
CA ARG A 260 2.81 -2.33 9.93
C ARG A 260 4.33 -2.14 9.78
N ILE A 261 5.13 -2.97 10.45
CA ILE A 261 6.59 -3.01 10.47
C ILE A 261 7.07 -4.35 9.88
N THR A 262 8.13 -4.33 9.07
CA THR A 262 8.86 -5.54 8.64
C THR A 262 10.33 -5.23 8.40
N PHE A 263 11.16 -6.24 8.17
CA PHE A 263 12.62 -6.12 8.05
C PHE A 263 13.13 -6.90 6.85
N ASP A 264 14.15 -6.37 6.18
CA ASP A 264 14.89 -7.14 5.17
C ASP A 264 16.15 -7.79 5.75
N GLU A 265 16.76 -8.65 4.93
CA GLU A 265 18.02 -9.34 5.24
C GLU A 265 19.24 -8.40 5.21
N SER A 266 19.07 -7.16 4.72
CA SER A 266 20.14 -6.17 4.61
C SER A 266 20.21 -5.21 5.81
N GLY A 267 19.39 -5.43 6.84
CA GLY A 267 19.38 -4.63 8.06
C GLY A 267 18.55 -3.34 7.95
N HIS A 268 17.63 -3.28 6.98
CA HIS A 268 16.62 -2.24 6.89
C HIS A 268 15.34 -2.64 7.62
N MET A 269 14.65 -1.62 8.10
CA MET A 269 13.32 -1.68 8.65
C MET A 269 12.39 -0.91 7.72
N PHE A 270 11.26 -1.52 7.37
CA PHE A 270 10.18 -0.89 6.63
C PHE A 270 8.98 -0.69 7.53
N PHE A 271 8.26 0.41 7.32
CA PHE A 271 6.97 0.61 7.98
C PHE A 271 6.01 1.43 7.15
N SER A 272 4.72 1.20 7.34
CA SER A 272 3.67 1.89 6.61
C SER A 272 3.07 3.07 7.37
N VAL A 273 2.74 4.14 6.64
CA VAL A 273 1.95 5.27 7.15
C VAL A 273 0.87 5.60 6.13
N GLY A 274 -0.40 5.44 6.49
CA GLY A 274 -1.51 5.81 5.60
C GLY A 274 -1.67 7.33 5.42
N GLU A 275 -2.53 7.75 4.49
CA GLU A 275 -2.68 9.17 4.13
C GLU A 275 -3.54 9.99 5.11
N ARG A 276 -4.05 9.34 6.17
CA ARG A 276 -4.74 10.00 7.29
C ARG A 276 -5.99 10.80 6.88
N GLY A 277 -6.65 10.44 5.80
CA GLY A 277 -7.87 11.09 5.29
C GLY A 277 -7.65 12.32 4.43
N LYS A 278 -6.40 12.66 4.13
CA LYS A 278 -5.98 13.74 3.25
C LYS A 278 -5.34 13.17 1.98
N LYS A 279 -6.19 12.80 1.02
CA LYS A 279 -5.80 11.96 -0.13
C LYS A 279 -4.62 12.54 -0.91
N ASP A 280 -4.62 13.85 -1.11
CA ASP A 280 -3.58 14.61 -1.79
C ASP A 280 -2.19 14.45 -1.15
N MET A 281 -2.12 14.18 0.15
CA MET A 281 -0.83 13.97 0.84
C MET A 281 -0.12 12.68 0.43
N ALA A 282 -0.83 11.69 -0.13
CA ALA A 282 -0.22 10.47 -0.63
C ALA A 282 0.77 10.73 -1.78
N GLN A 283 0.47 11.72 -2.63
CA GLN A 283 1.33 12.16 -3.74
C GLN A 283 2.39 13.19 -3.31
N ASP A 284 2.18 13.88 -2.18
CA ASP A 284 3.12 14.86 -1.66
C ASP A 284 4.31 14.15 -0.98
N ILE A 285 5.46 14.12 -1.67
CA ILE A 285 6.71 13.55 -1.15
C ILE A 285 7.35 14.40 -0.05
N THR A 286 6.89 15.62 0.22
CA THR A 286 7.38 16.43 1.35
C THR A 286 6.75 16.02 2.68
N ARG A 287 5.80 15.07 2.65
CA ARG A 287 5.03 14.60 3.80
C ARG A 287 5.23 13.09 4.03
N PRO A 288 5.09 12.64 5.29
CA PRO A 288 5.16 11.21 5.61
C PRO A 288 3.85 10.44 5.34
N ASN A 289 2.78 11.12 4.95
CA ASN A 289 1.45 10.52 4.83
C ASN A 289 1.29 9.73 3.52
N GLY A 290 0.72 8.53 3.57
CA GLY A 290 0.45 7.71 2.38
C GLY A 290 1.73 7.15 1.75
N LYS A 291 2.60 6.58 2.58
CA LYS A 291 3.96 6.14 2.23
C LYS A 291 4.26 4.77 2.84
N ILE A 292 5.14 4.03 2.18
CA ILE A 292 6.01 3.05 2.84
C ILE A 292 7.33 3.75 3.10
N HIS A 293 7.83 3.63 4.32
CA HIS A 293 9.08 4.19 4.77
C HIS A 293 10.16 3.11 4.92
N ARG A 294 11.43 3.47 4.72
CA ARG A 294 12.60 2.64 4.98
C ARG A 294 13.59 3.39 5.86
N LEU A 295 14.00 2.75 6.96
CA LEU A 295 15.05 3.16 7.89
C LEU A 295 16.06 2.03 8.08
N MET A 296 17.23 2.32 8.64
CA MET A 296 18.04 1.30 9.30
C MET A 296 17.34 0.87 10.60
N ARG A 297 17.67 -0.31 11.13
CA ARG A 297 17.11 -0.82 12.40
C ARG A 297 17.29 0.13 13.60
N ASP A 298 18.28 1.02 13.57
CA ASP A 298 18.51 2.04 14.60
C ASP A 298 17.78 3.38 14.38
N GLY A 299 16.97 3.47 13.32
CA GLY A 299 16.21 4.66 12.96
C GLY A 299 16.97 5.66 12.08
N SER A 300 18.25 5.43 11.79
CA SER A 300 18.98 6.25 10.82
C SER A 300 18.46 6.03 9.40
N VAL A 301 18.61 7.04 8.53
CA VAL A 301 18.13 6.96 7.15
C VAL A 301 19.18 6.29 6.26
N PRO A 302 18.84 5.22 5.52
CA PRO A 302 19.74 4.57 4.58
C PRO A 302 20.19 5.55 3.49
N LYS A 303 21.48 5.55 3.16
CA LYS A 303 22.09 6.53 2.23
C LYS A 303 21.64 6.38 0.78
N ASP A 304 21.06 5.23 0.45
CA ASP A 304 20.52 4.86 -0.84
C ASP A 304 18.98 5.01 -0.89
N ASN A 305 18.35 5.69 0.08
CA ASN A 305 16.92 5.97 0.01
C ASN A 305 16.57 6.77 -1.25
N PRO A 306 15.47 6.43 -1.95
CA PRO A 306 15.22 6.83 -3.33
C PRO A 306 15.00 8.34 -3.53
N PHE A 307 14.66 9.07 -2.47
CA PHE A 307 14.35 10.50 -2.55
C PHE A 307 15.38 11.42 -1.88
N LEU A 308 16.53 10.89 -1.43
CA LEU A 308 17.51 11.68 -0.69
C LEU A 308 18.14 12.82 -1.49
N GLU A 309 18.24 12.69 -2.81
CA GLU A 309 18.75 13.76 -3.67
C GLU A 309 17.78 14.95 -3.77
N ASN A 310 16.50 14.76 -3.41
CA ASN A 310 15.51 15.83 -3.36
C ASN A 310 15.46 16.43 -1.93
N PRO A 311 15.99 17.64 -1.70
CA PRO A 311 16.09 18.22 -0.36
C PRO A 311 14.73 18.56 0.28
N LYS A 312 13.64 18.52 -0.49
CA LYS A 312 12.27 18.73 0.02
C LYS A 312 11.57 17.44 0.37
N ALA A 313 12.05 16.29 -0.12
CA ALA A 313 11.40 15.02 0.14
C ALA A 313 11.60 14.61 1.59
N TYR A 314 10.60 13.90 2.13
CA TYR A 314 10.71 13.32 3.45
C TYR A 314 11.72 12.15 3.38
N PRO A 315 12.81 12.19 4.16
CA PRO A 315 14.02 11.40 3.86
C PRO A 315 13.84 9.89 3.99
N SER A 316 12.89 9.45 4.81
CA SER A 316 12.61 8.02 5.03
C SER A 316 11.68 7.41 3.99
N ILE A 317 11.16 8.16 3.00
CA ILE A 317 10.23 7.60 2.00
C ILE A 317 10.96 6.53 1.17
N PHE A 318 10.34 5.35 1.09
CA PHE A 318 10.72 4.28 0.17
C PHE A 318 9.82 4.25 -1.06
N SER A 319 8.50 4.31 -0.86
CA SER A 319 7.51 4.43 -1.93
C SER A 319 6.35 5.33 -1.50
N TYR A 320 5.57 5.85 -2.44
CA TYR A 320 4.49 6.80 -2.18
C TYR A 320 3.23 6.49 -2.99
N GLY A 321 2.17 7.27 -2.80
CA GLY A 321 0.88 7.03 -3.47
C GLY A 321 0.08 5.91 -2.84
N HIS A 322 0.19 5.73 -1.52
CA HIS A 322 -0.56 4.73 -0.75
C HIS A 322 -1.75 5.37 -0.02
N ARG A 323 -2.86 4.65 0.11
CA ARG A 323 -4.03 5.07 0.88
C ARG A 323 -3.92 4.64 2.34
N ASN A 324 -4.00 3.34 2.60
CA ASN A 324 -3.96 2.81 3.96
C ASN A 324 -3.43 1.37 3.98
N PRO A 325 -2.10 1.18 3.85
CA PRO A 325 -1.46 -0.13 3.97
C PRO A 325 -1.67 -0.73 5.36
N GLN A 326 -2.19 -1.94 5.46
CA GLN A 326 -2.50 -2.61 6.74
C GLN A 326 -1.62 -3.85 6.96
N GLY A 327 -1.27 -4.56 5.91
CA GLY A 327 -0.27 -5.62 5.90
C GLY A 327 1.00 -5.14 5.20
N LEU A 328 2.15 -5.66 5.62
CA LEU A 328 3.47 -5.37 5.08
C LEU A 328 4.40 -6.50 5.51
N ILE A 329 4.99 -7.22 4.56
CA ILE A 329 5.93 -8.31 4.83
C ILE A 329 7.06 -8.28 3.81
N TYR A 330 8.28 -8.49 4.28
CA TYR A 330 9.42 -8.79 3.41
C TYR A 330 9.66 -10.30 3.41
N THR A 331 9.62 -10.91 2.24
CA THR A 331 9.91 -12.35 2.05
C THR A 331 10.47 -12.57 0.65
N ASP A 332 11.38 -13.53 0.51
CA ASP A 332 12.00 -13.92 -0.77
C ASP A 332 12.51 -12.73 -1.60
N GLY A 333 13.22 -11.81 -0.94
CA GLY A 333 13.80 -10.64 -1.59
C GLY A 333 12.79 -9.55 -1.98
N ARG A 334 11.52 -9.67 -1.56
CA ARG A 334 10.42 -8.84 -2.03
C ARG A 334 9.63 -8.26 -0.86
N LEU A 335 9.30 -6.98 -0.96
CA LEU A 335 8.43 -6.29 -0.02
C LEU A 335 7.01 -6.28 -0.56
N TRP A 336 6.07 -6.84 0.19
CA TRP A 336 4.66 -6.93 -0.17
C TRP A 336 3.82 -6.12 0.78
N ASP A 337 2.75 -5.51 0.29
CA ASP A 337 1.76 -4.87 1.15
C ASP A 337 0.33 -5.23 0.72
N THR A 338 -0.57 -5.15 1.69
CA THR A 338 -2.01 -5.13 1.43
C THR A 338 -2.57 -3.82 1.94
N GLU A 339 -3.41 -3.17 1.12
CA GLU A 339 -3.99 -1.90 1.51
C GLU A 339 -5.49 -1.77 1.25
N HIS A 340 -6.14 -0.92 2.05
CA HIS A 340 -7.55 -0.62 1.86
C HIS A 340 -7.73 0.40 0.76
N GLY A 341 -8.57 0.05 -0.22
CA GLY A 341 -9.21 0.99 -1.12
C GLY A 341 -10.35 1.75 -0.44
N PRO A 342 -11.05 2.63 -1.17
CA PRO A 342 -12.25 3.31 -0.69
C PRO A 342 -13.46 2.33 -0.64
N ARG A 343 -14.45 2.48 -1.53
CA ARG A 343 -15.50 1.47 -1.72
C ARG A 343 -15.10 0.61 -2.92
N GLY A 344 -14.46 -0.53 -2.66
CA GLY A 344 -13.77 -1.30 -3.71
C GLY A 344 -12.30 -0.92 -3.81
N GLY A 345 -11.53 -1.71 -4.55
CA GLY A 345 -10.14 -1.46 -4.86
C GLY A 345 -9.19 -1.62 -3.68
N ASP A 346 -9.40 -2.63 -2.83
CA ASP A 346 -8.29 -3.07 -1.96
C ASP A 346 -7.22 -3.74 -2.82
N GLU A 347 -5.96 -3.63 -2.43
CA GLU A 347 -4.84 -4.00 -3.29
C GLU A 347 -3.85 -4.92 -2.56
N LEU A 348 -3.21 -5.81 -3.32
CA LEU A 348 -1.96 -6.50 -2.98
C LEU A 348 -0.88 -5.92 -3.90
N ASN A 349 0.12 -5.25 -3.33
CA ASN A 349 1.21 -4.68 -4.12
C ASN A 349 2.55 -5.36 -3.85
N LEU A 350 3.37 -5.42 -4.89
CA LEU A 350 4.80 -5.63 -4.79
C LEU A 350 5.49 -4.26 -4.71
N ILE A 351 6.02 -3.92 -3.55
CA ILE A 351 6.60 -2.61 -3.23
C ILE A 351 7.99 -2.45 -3.83
N LYS A 352 8.19 -1.36 -4.58
CA LYS A 352 9.45 -1.01 -5.27
C LYS A 352 9.99 0.32 -4.76
N ALA A 353 11.32 0.42 -4.68
CA ALA A 353 11.99 1.65 -4.30
C ALA A 353 11.67 2.80 -5.28
N GLY A 354 11.28 3.95 -4.75
CA GLY A 354 10.99 5.17 -5.50
C GLY A 354 9.63 5.18 -6.22
N ALA A 355 8.90 4.07 -6.21
CA ALA A 355 7.69 3.91 -6.99
C ALA A 355 6.48 4.66 -6.42
N ASN A 356 5.55 5.01 -7.32
CA ASN A 356 4.27 5.64 -7.04
C ASN A 356 3.14 4.64 -7.21
N TYR A 357 2.40 4.32 -6.16
CA TYR A 357 1.23 3.42 -6.19
C TYR A 357 -0.07 4.17 -6.51
N GLY A 358 0.05 5.46 -6.79
CA GLY A 358 -0.93 6.18 -7.59
C GLY A 358 -2.17 6.69 -6.86
N TRP A 359 -2.44 6.28 -5.61
CA TRP A 359 -3.53 6.88 -4.84
C TRP A 359 -3.33 8.40 -4.66
N PRO A 360 -4.36 9.24 -4.84
CA PRO A 360 -5.74 8.94 -5.28
C PRO A 360 -5.96 9.16 -6.78
N VAL A 361 -4.88 9.38 -7.55
CA VAL A 361 -4.93 9.68 -8.99
C VAL A 361 -5.48 8.50 -9.76
N ILE A 362 -5.03 7.29 -9.42
CA ILE A 362 -5.61 6.03 -9.88
C ILE A 362 -6.23 5.28 -8.70
N SER A 363 -7.30 4.52 -8.98
CA SER A 363 -7.94 3.64 -7.98
C SER A 363 -8.95 2.73 -8.66
N TYR A 364 -8.96 1.45 -8.28
CA TYR A 364 -10.01 0.50 -8.66
C TYR A 364 -11.34 0.73 -7.91
N GLY A 365 -11.31 1.47 -6.81
CA GLY A 365 -12.48 1.79 -5.99
C GLY A 365 -13.18 3.10 -6.35
N ILE A 366 -14.41 3.26 -5.84
CA ILE A 366 -15.23 4.47 -5.96
C ILE A 366 -15.40 5.19 -4.61
N ASN A 367 -15.98 6.40 -4.60
CA ASN A 367 -16.37 7.05 -3.34
C ASN A 367 -17.47 6.23 -2.64
N TYR A 368 -17.51 6.30 -1.30
CA TYR A 368 -18.55 5.62 -0.53
C TYR A 368 -19.98 6.06 -0.88
N SER A 369 -20.16 7.30 -1.36
CA SER A 369 -21.42 7.83 -1.91
C SER A 369 -21.90 7.12 -3.18
N GLY A 370 -21.06 6.28 -3.79
CA GLY A 370 -21.33 5.62 -5.09
C GLY A 370 -20.87 6.45 -6.29
N THR A 371 -20.36 7.66 -6.08
CA THR A 371 -19.79 8.45 -7.18
C THR A 371 -18.39 7.98 -7.52
N VAL A 372 -18.01 8.08 -8.80
CA VAL A 372 -16.63 7.85 -9.26
C VAL A 372 -15.65 8.70 -8.44
N LEU A 373 -14.59 8.06 -7.95
CA LEU A 373 -13.50 8.73 -7.24
C LEU A 373 -12.54 9.39 -8.23
N THR A 374 -12.02 8.58 -9.14
CA THR A 374 -11.16 8.96 -10.25
C THR A 374 -11.61 8.15 -11.46
N PRO A 375 -11.59 8.71 -12.67
CA PRO A 375 -11.82 7.94 -13.89
C PRO A 375 -10.69 6.94 -14.20
N TYR A 376 -9.52 7.09 -13.56
CA TYR A 376 -8.31 6.34 -13.92
C TYR A 376 -8.11 5.13 -13.02
N THR A 377 -7.82 3.97 -13.62
CA THR A 377 -7.33 2.78 -12.91
C THR A 377 -5.84 2.55 -13.12
N HIS A 378 -5.24 3.24 -14.09
CA HIS A 378 -3.81 3.29 -14.35
C HIS A 378 -3.39 4.63 -14.94
N MET A 379 -2.09 4.92 -14.86
CA MET A 379 -1.46 6.11 -15.44
C MET A 379 0.04 5.87 -15.58
N GLU A 380 0.65 6.47 -16.61
CA GLU A 380 2.11 6.43 -16.79
C GLU A 380 2.84 6.92 -15.52
N GLY A 381 3.89 6.19 -15.12
CA GLY A 381 4.68 6.49 -13.93
C GLY A 381 4.03 6.07 -12.61
N MET A 382 2.93 5.31 -12.65
CA MET A 382 2.28 4.72 -11.48
C MET A 382 2.26 3.20 -11.58
N GLU A 383 2.72 2.53 -10.53
CA GLU A 383 2.71 1.08 -10.42
C GLU A 383 1.29 0.55 -10.30
N GLN A 384 1.06 -0.64 -10.86
CA GLN A 384 -0.18 -1.38 -10.70
C GLN A 384 -0.06 -2.40 -9.56
N PRO A 385 -1.15 -2.69 -8.86
CA PRO A 385 -1.16 -3.78 -7.89
C PRO A 385 -0.99 -5.13 -8.59
N VAL A 386 -0.41 -6.10 -7.89
CA VAL A 386 -0.30 -7.49 -8.36
C VAL A 386 -1.67 -8.17 -8.41
N SER A 387 -2.55 -7.81 -7.47
CA SER A 387 -3.95 -8.21 -7.46
C SER A 387 -4.80 -7.16 -6.74
N GLN A 388 -6.11 -7.13 -7.00
CA GLN A 388 -7.03 -6.23 -6.30
C GLN A 388 -8.38 -6.90 -5.99
N TRP A 389 -9.05 -6.41 -4.96
CA TRP A 389 -10.37 -6.84 -4.56
C TRP A 389 -11.41 -5.73 -4.72
N THR A 390 -12.34 -5.96 -5.65
CA THR A 390 -13.54 -5.14 -5.86
C THR A 390 -14.77 -6.06 -5.94
N PRO A 391 -15.62 -6.09 -4.90
CA PRO A 391 -15.67 -5.19 -3.74
C PRO A 391 -14.53 -5.43 -2.73
N SER A 392 -14.14 -4.36 -2.00
CA SER A 392 -13.12 -4.40 -0.94
C SER A 392 -13.44 -5.46 0.11
N ILE A 393 -12.43 -6.26 0.45
CA ILE A 393 -12.46 -7.26 1.53
C ILE A 393 -12.08 -6.66 2.89
N ALA A 394 -11.66 -5.40 2.90
CA ALA A 394 -10.95 -4.70 3.97
C ALA A 394 -9.67 -5.48 4.37
N ALA A 395 -8.77 -5.64 3.41
CA ALA A 395 -7.51 -6.40 3.52
C ALA A 395 -6.65 -5.90 4.71
N CYS A 396 -6.06 -6.81 5.48
CA CYS A 396 -5.30 -6.45 6.68
C CYS A 396 -4.01 -7.25 6.79
N GLY A 397 -3.67 -7.83 7.95
CA GLY A 397 -2.41 -8.55 8.15
C GLY A 397 -2.02 -9.43 6.98
N LEU A 398 -0.72 -9.40 6.68
CA LEU A 398 -0.08 -10.08 5.57
C LEU A 398 1.11 -10.83 6.15
N ASP A 399 1.18 -12.12 5.92
CA ASP A 399 2.35 -12.94 6.27
C ASP A 399 2.59 -14.00 5.19
N VAL A 400 3.68 -14.74 5.30
CA VAL A 400 4.03 -15.86 4.43
C VAL A 400 3.85 -17.18 5.19
N VAL A 401 3.29 -18.18 4.52
CA VAL A 401 3.31 -19.55 5.05
C VAL A 401 4.76 -20.03 5.04
N SER A 402 5.22 -20.52 6.18
CA SER A 402 6.56 -21.09 6.32
C SER A 402 6.57 -22.36 7.17
N GLY A 403 7.49 -23.27 6.86
CA GLY A 403 7.74 -24.47 7.65
C GLY A 403 6.92 -25.71 7.24
N GLU A 404 7.24 -26.84 7.88
CA GLU A 404 6.85 -28.16 7.40
C GLU A 404 5.35 -28.48 7.52
N MET A 405 4.63 -27.82 8.43
CA MET A 405 3.24 -28.15 8.72
C MET A 405 2.33 -27.94 7.49
N PHE A 406 2.60 -26.89 6.72
CA PHE A 406 1.89 -26.54 5.48
C PHE A 406 2.84 -26.48 4.29
N LYS A 407 3.75 -27.47 4.15
CA LYS A 407 4.80 -27.48 3.11
C LYS A 407 4.32 -27.20 1.67
N ASP A 408 3.10 -27.59 1.29
CA ASP A 408 2.57 -27.41 -0.07
C ASP A 408 2.24 -25.93 -0.35
N TRP A 409 2.20 -25.11 0.70
CA TRP A 409 1.90 -23.69 0.68
C TRP A 409 3.11 -22.83 1.02
N ASP A 410 4.29 -23.43 1.23
CA ASP A 410 5.50 -22.69 1.56
C ASP A 410 5.75 -21.56 0.53
N GLY A 411 5.97 -20.34 1.04
CA GLY A 411 6.12 -19.14 0.21
C GLY A 411 4.82 -18.49 -0.27
N TYR A 412 3.64 -19.10 -0.05
CA TYR A 412 2.36 -18.46 -0.35
C TYR A 412 2.03 -17.38 0.68
N LEU A 413 1.35 -16.32 0.23
CA LEU A 413 0.95 -15.23 1.11
C LEU A 413 -0.38 -15.54 1.80
N LEU A 414 -0.50 -15.09 3.04
CA LEU A 414 -1.71 -15.09 3.84
C LEU A 414 -2.20 -13.65 3.98
N ALA A 415 -3.43 -13.35 3.58
CA ALA A 415 -4.03 -12.04 3.74
C ALA A 415 -5.34 -12.11 4.54
N GLY A 416 -5.40 -11.36 5.63
CA GLY A 416 -6.61 -11.23 6.44
C GLY A 416 -7.66 -10.32 5.80
N ALA A 417 -8.94 -10.59 6.02
CA ALA A 417 -10.06 -9.80 5.52
C ALA A 417 -11.06 -9.44 6.63
N LEU A 418 -11.10 -8.15 7.00
CA LEU A 418 -11.97 -7.66 8.07
C LEU A 418 -13.45 -7.71 7.71
N LYS A 419 -13.82 -7.37 6.48
CA LYS A 419 -15.24 -7.16 6.09
C LYS A 419 -15.98 -8.47 5.90
N PHE A 420 -15.35 -9.42 5.20
CA PHE A 420 -15.94 -10.72 4.90
C PHE A 420 -15.55 -11.81 5.90
N LYS A 421 -14.74 -11.48 6.93
CA LYS A 421 -14.34 -12.39 8.01
C LYS A 421 -13.59 -13.61 7.48
N GLU A 422 -12.61 -13.36 6.62
CA GLU A 422 -11.90 -14.40 5.88
C GLU A 422 -10.39 -14.33 6.07
N LEU A 423 -9.73 -15.48 5.94
CA LEU A 423 -8.30 -15.59 5.68
C LEU A 423 -8.10 -16.09 4.25
N ARG A 424 -7.35 -15.34 3.44
CA ARG A 424 -7.02 -15.68 2.06
C ARG A 424 -5.62 -16.29 2.01
N LEU A 425 -5.46 -17.40 1.30
CA LEU A 425 -4.17 -17.97 0.90
C LEU A 425 -3.96 -17.63 -0.58
N ILE A 426 -2.86 -16.95 -0.90
CA ILE A 426 -2.59 -16.38 -2.22
C ILE A 426 -1.33 -17.04 -2.76
N ALA A 427 -1.50 -17.79 -3.85
CA ALA A 427 -0.40 -18.38 -4.59
C ALA A 427 0.18 -17.35 -5.55
N LEU A 428 1.51 -17.23 -5.52
CA LEU A 428 2.29 -16.37 -6.39
C LEU A 428 3.32 -17.19 -7.17
N GLU A 429 3.62 -16.77 -8.39
CA GLU A 429 4.70 -17.32 -9.21
C GLU A 429 5.53 -16.15 -9.74
N ASP A 430 6.83 -16.12 -9.42
CA ASP A 430 7.76 -15.03 -9.77
C ASP A 430 7.26 -13.61 -9.40
N GLY A 431 6.48 -13.51 -8.32
CA GLY A 431 5.88 -12.25 -7.87
C GLY A 431 4.66 -11.80 -8.70
N GLN A 432 4.05 -12.71 -9.44
CA GLN A 432 2.77 -12.52 -10.12
C GLN A 432 1.66 -13.32 -9.43
N TYR A 433 0.44 -12.79 -9.44
CA TYR A 433 -0.73 -13.47 -8.89
C TYR A 433 -1.10 -14.69 -9.75
N VAL A 434 -1.28 -15.85 -9.10
CA VAL A 434 -1.75 -17.08 -9.76
C VAL A 434 -3.17 -17.40 -9.36
N SER A 435 -3.43 -17.55 -8.06
CA SER A 435 -4.74 -17.93 -7.54
C SER A 435 -4.88 -17.60 -6.05
N GLU A 436 -6.10 -17.67 -5.52
CA GLU A 436 -6.35 -17.56 -4.09
C GLU A 436 -7.42 -18.54 -3.60
N GLN A 437 -7.34 -18.90 -2.32
CA GLN A 437 -8.30 -19.74 -1.61
C GLN A 437 -8.72 -19.09 -0.28
N ILE A 438 -9.95 -19.35 0.16
CA ILE A 438 -10.41 -18.93 1.50
C ILE A 438 -10.16 -20.08 2.48
N LEU A 439 -9.17 -19.92 3.37
CA LEU A 439 -8.85 -20.92 4.40
C LEU A 439 -9.80 -20.87 5.59
N LEU A 440 -10.16 -19.64 5.99
CA LEU A 440 -11.04 -19.38 7.13
C LEU A 440 -12.19 -18.48 6.68
N LYS A 441 -13.40 -18.74 7.17
CA LYS A 441 -14.56 -17.89 6.90
C LYS A 441 -15.52 -17.85 8.09
N ASP A 442 -16.11 -16.68 8.32
CA ASP A 442 -17.18 -16.44 9.30
C ASP A 442 -16.83 -16.78 10.76
N LYS A 443 -15.53 -16.89 11.11
CA LYS A 443 -15.08 -17.06 12.51
C LYS A 443 -14.92 -15.74 13.26
N GLY A 444 -14.67 -14.65 12.54
CA GLY A 444 -14.51 -13.32 13.12
C GLY A 444 -13.82 -12.37 12.14
N ARG A 445 -13.73 -11.09 12.52
CA ARG A 445 -13.04 -10.08 11.71
C ARG A 445 -11.52 -10.32 11.81
N VAL A 446 -10.94 -10.98 10.81
CA VAL A 446 -9.49 -11.21 10.73
C VAL A 446 -8.78 -9.87 10.64
N ARG A 447 -7.82 -9.64 11.53
CA ARG A 447 -7.01 -8.42 11.65
C ARG A 447 -5.56 -8.68 11.32
N ASP A 448 -5.04 -9.78 11.85
CA ASP A 448 -3.66 -10.18 11.64
C ASP A 448 -3.55 -11.67 11.40
N VAL A 449 -2.43 -12.05 10.82
CA VAL A 449 -2.06 -13.44 10.63
C VAL A 449 -0.56 -13.55 10.80
N THR A 450 -0.11 -14.63 11.44
CA THR A 450 1.31 -14.98 11.47
C THR A 450 1.54 -16.49 11.45
N THR A 451 2.61 -16.95 10.81
CA THR A 451 3.07 -18.33 10.94
C THR A 451 3.90 -18.48 12.21
N GLY A 452 3.47 -19.38 13.11
CA GLY A 452 4.15 -19.62 14.37
C GLY A 452 5.40 -20.51 14.25
N PRO A 453 6.21 -20.59 15.32
CA PRO A 453 7.45 -21.36 15.33
C PRO A 453 7.23 -22.89 15.23
N ASP A 454 6.00 -23.36 15.41
CA ASP A 454 5.60 -24.75 15.21
C ASP A 454 5.13 -25.04 13.77
N GLY A 455 5.07 -24.02 12.90
CA GLY A 455 4.55 -24.08 11.53
C GLY A 455 3.03 -23.91 11.43
N ALA A 456 2.30 -23.75 12.55
CA ALA A 456 0.87 -23.48 12.50
C ALA A 456 0.59 -22.02 12.10
N ILE A 457 -0.60 -21.77 11.54
CA ILE A 457 -1.04 -20.42 11.20
C ILE A 457 -1.85 -19.85 12.37
N TYR A 458 -1.45 -18.69 12.88
CA TYR A 458 -2.12 -17.99 13.97
C TYR A 458 -2.89 -16.80 13.41
N VAL A 459 -4.19 -16.73 13.69
CA VAL A 459 -5.10 -15.71 13.13
C VAL A 459 -5.64 -14.85 14.25
N VAL A 460 -5.36 -13.55 14.20
CA VAL A 460 -5.86 -12.56 15.15
C VAL A 460 -7.22 -12.05 14.68
N LEU A 461 -8.23 -12.19 15.53
CA LEU A 461 -9.60 -11.73 15.30
C LEU A 461 -9.94 -10.56 16.22
N ASN A 462 -10.56 -9.51 15.67
CA ASN A 462 -10.93 -8.33 16.47
C ASN A 462 -12.35 -8.40 17.04
N ASP A 463 -13.20 -9.23 16.43
CA ASP A 463 -14.58 -9.43 16.84
C ASP A 463 -15.04 -10.82 16.35
N PRO A 464 -15.15 -11.82 17.24
CA PRO A 464 -14.76 -11.76 18.66
C PRO A 464 -13.25 -11.52 18.82
N GLY A 465 -12.84 -10.97 19.97
CA GLY A 465 -11.43 -10.75 20.31
C GLY A 465 -10.74 -12.06 20.68
N GLN A 466 -10.10 -12.70 19.70
CA GLN A 466 -9.55 -14.05 19.82
C GLN A 466 -8.28 -14.22 18.99
N ILE A 467 -7.47 -15.21 19.33
CA ILE A 467 -6.45 -15.76 18.44
C ILE A 467 -6.82 -17.21 18.16
N LEU A 468 -6.92 -17.55 16.87
CA LEU A 468 -7.12 -18.91 16.41
C LEU A 468 -5.78 -19.50 16.01
N ARG A 469 -5.59 -20.81 16.25
CA ARG A 469 -4.49 -21.59 15.71
C ARG A 469 -5.06 -22.55 14.66
N LEU A 470 -4.44 -22.56 13.49
CA LEU A 470 -4.85 -23.34 12.33
C LEU A 470 -3.79 -24.40 12.05
N THR A 471 -4.25 -25.65 11.91
CA THR A 471 -3.42 -26.81 11.58
C THR A 471 -4.00 -27.54 10.36
N PRO A 472 -3.28 -28.48 9.72
CA PRO A 472 -3.80 -29.23 8.59
C PRO A 472 -5.12 -29.92 8.89
N GLY A 473 -6.12 -29.66 8.06
CA GLY A 473 -7.41 -30.34 8.14
C GLY A 473 -7.47 -31.59 7.25
N SER A 474 -8.56 -32.34 7.37
CA SER A 474 -8.79 -33.57 6.58
C SER A 474 -8.70 -33.44 5.05
N GLY A 475 -8.83 -32.23 4.50
CA GLY A 475 -8.68 -31.95 3.07
C GLY A 475 -7.27 -31.53 2.65
N TYR A 476 -6.36 -31.31 3.58
CA TYR A 476 -4.96 -31.00 3.29
C TYR A 476 -4.20 -32.27 2.94
N LYS A 477 -3.53 -32.27 1.79
CA LYS A 477 -2.86 -33.48 1.26
C LYS A 477 -1.40 -33.59 1.70
N GLY A 478 -0.69 -32.47 1.83
CA GLY A 478 0.71 -32.47 2.25
C GLY A 478 1.58 -33.32 1.33
N GLU A 479 1.42 -33.17 0.02
CA GLU A 479 2.12 -33.96 -1.00
C GLU A 479 3.47 -33.38 -1.39
#